data_AF-A0A2R6CTM8-F1
#
_entry.id   AF-A0A2R6CTM8-F1
#
_cell.length_a   1.000
_cell.length_b   1.000
_cell.length_c   1.000
_cell.angle_alpha   90.00
_cell.angle_beta   90.00
_cell.angle_gamma   90.00
#
_symmetry.space_group_name_H-M   'P 1'
#
loop_
_entity.id
_entity.type
_entity.pdbx_description
1 polymer ?
#
loop_
_entity_poly.entity_id
_entity_poly.type
_entity_poly.pdbx_seq_one_letter_code
_entity_poly.pdbx_strand_id
1 'polypeptide(L)'
;MTGAPDLADRIEAGELRLYELEDHADAETATEARRLFLERETGVDLSTSGAYSFDAAAAEANVENMVGATQIPLGVAGPVTVHGGAADGEFYLPLATTEGALVASVNRGLSAIDDSGGATARVTDSGMTRAPVF
;
A
#
# COMPACT_ATOMS: atom_id res chain seq x y z
N MET A 1 26.16 -14.67 -7.04
CA MET A 1 24.77 -14.18 -7.04
C MET A 1 24.59 -13.39 -8.31
N THR A 2 23.63 -13.78 -9.13
CA THR A 2 23.27 -13.07 -10.37
C THR A 2 22.60 -11.75 -10.00
N GLY A 3 23.10 -10.64 -10.54
CA GLY A 3 22.55 -9.32 -10.26
C GLY A 3 21.28 -9.06 -11.07
N ALA A 4 20.53 -8.02 -10.67
CA ALA A 4 19.28 -7.65 -11.33
C ALA A 4 19.40 -7.43 -12.87
N PRO A 5 20.47 -6.80 -13.40
CA PRO A 5 20.63 -6.65 -14.85
C PRO A 5 20.73 -7.98 -15.62
N ASP A 6 21.43 -8.98 -15.06
CA ASP A 6 21.57 -10.30 -15.70
C ASP A 6 20.23 -11.05 -15.75
N LEU A 7 19.46 -10.98 -14.67
CA LEU A 7 18.12 -11.56 -14.63
C LEU A 7 17.17 -10.88 -15.62
N ALA A 8 17.26 -9.55 -15.77
CA ALA A 8 16.51 -8.80 -16.77
C ALA A 8 16.86 -9.25 -18.20
N ASP A 9 18.16 -9.39 -18.51
CA ASP A 9 18.63 -9.87 -19.82
C ASP A 9 18.08 -11.27 -20.14
N ARG A 10 18.03 -12.17 -19.15
CA ARG A 10 17.47 -13.53 -19.29
C ARG A 10 15.96 -13.55 -19.49
N ILE A 11 15.23 -12.58 -18.93
CA ILE A 11 13.80 -12.39 -19.21
C ILE A 11 13.62 -11.91 -20.66
N GLU A 12 14.40 -10.93 -21.12
CA GLU A 12 14.36 -10.43 -22.51
C GLU A 12 14.66 -11.52 -23.54
N ALA A 13 15.62 -12.39 -23.23
CA ALA A 13 15.95 -13.57 -24.04
C ALA A 13 14.86 -14.66 -24.02
N GLY A 14 13.85 -14.53 -23.15
CA GLY A 14 12.76 -15.49 -22.98
C GLY A 14 13.15 -16.77 -22.22
N GLU A 15 14.33 -16.79 -21.59
CA GLU A 15 14.85 -17.92 -20.81
C GLU A 15 14.20 -18.06 -19.44
N LEU A 16 13.78 -16.93 -18.85
CA LEU A 16 13.06 -16.85 -17.59
C LEU A 16 11.71 -16.14 -17.76
N ARG A 17 10.78 -16.43 -16.86
CA ARG A 17 9.52 -15.71 -16.66
C ARG A 17 9.61 -14.84 -15.43
N LEU A 18 8.79 -13.78 -15.39
CA LEU A 18 8.79 -12.82 -14.28
C LEU A 18 8.58 -13.49 -12.92
N TYR A 19 7.73 -14.51 -12.83
CA TYR A 19 7.41 -15.16 -11.55
C TYR A 19 8.49 -16.12 -11.04
N GLU A 20 9.53 -16.42 -11.84
CA GLU A 20 10.59 -17.38 -11.49
C GLU A 20 11.77 -16.72 -10.77
N LEU A 21 11.79 -15.40 -10.62
CA LEU A 21 12.98 -14.69 -10.17
C LEU A 21 13.34 -14.94 -8.70
N GLU A 22 12.36 -15.22 -7.84
CA GLU A 22 12.60 -15.58 -6.44
C GLU A 22 13.32 -16.94 -6.30
N ASP A 23 13.24 -17.82 -7.31
CA ASP A 23 14.03 -19.05 -7.34
C ASP A 23 15.52 -18.80 -7.66
N HIS A 24 15.86 -17.57 -8.09
CA HIS A 24 17.18 -17.20 -8.60
C HIS A 24 17.86 -16.07 -7.82
N ALA A 25 17.12 -15.29 -7.03
CA ALA A 25 17.65 -14.19 -6.23
C ALA A 25 16.73 -13.83 -5.04
N ASP A 26 17.21 -12.98 -4.15
CA ASP A 26 16.38 -12.38 -3.10
C ASP A 26 15.29 -11.45 -3.68
N ALA A 27 14.27 -11.16 -2.85
CA ALA A 27 13.09 -10.39 -3.25
C ALA A 27 13.42 -8.98 -3.77
N GLU A 28 14.45 -8.32 -3.22
CA GLU A 28 14.88 -6.99 -3.68
C GLU A 28 15.48 -7.08 -5.08
N THR A 29 16.41 -8.02 -5.29
CA THR A 29 17.04 -8.24 -6.59
C THR A 29 16.02 -8.69 -7.64
N ALA A 30 15.09 -9.57 -7.29
CA ALA A 30 13.99 -10.00 -8.16
C ALA A 30 13.08 -8.83 -8.54
N THR A 31 12.71 -7.98 -7.58
CA THR A 31 11.90 -6.78 -7.80
C THR A 31 12.60 -5.78 -8.72
N GLU A 32 13.89 -5.53 -8.49
CA GLU A 32 14.71 -4.67 -9.35
C GLU A 32 14.83 -5.24 -10.77
N ALA A 33 15.06 -6.54 -10.92
CA ALA A 33 15.18 -7.19 -12.22
C ALA A 33 13.89 -7.05 -13.06
N ARG A 34 12.72 -7.27 -12.45
CA ARG A 34 11.42 -7.05 -13.13
C ARG A 34 11.24 -5.60 -13.53
N ARG A 35 11.58 -4.66 -12.65
CA ARG A 35 11.48 -3.23 -12.93
C ARG A 35 12.38 -2.85 -14.11
N LEU A 36 13.65 -3.26 -14.09
CA LEU A 36 14.62 -3.00 -15.17
C LEU A 36 14.14 -3.56 -16.51
N PHE A 37 13.63 -4.81 -16.52
CA PHE A 37 13.04 -5.41 -17.72
C PHE A 37 11.90 -4.54 -18.27
N LEU A 38 10.96 -4.11 -17.42
CA LEU A 38 9.82 -3.29 -17.84
C LEU A 38 10.24 -1.90 -18.32
N GLU A 39 11.22 -1.25 -17.67
CA GLU A 39 11.76 0.04 -18.11
C GLU A 39 12.35 -0.06 -19.52
N ARG A 40 13.07 -1.16 -19.83
CA ARG A 40 13.65 -1.40 -21.15
C ARG A 40 12.59 -1.73 -22.20
N GLU A 41 11.64 -2.60 -21.88
CA GLU A 41 10.57 -3.02 -22.79
C GLU A 41 9.61 -1.86 -23.14
N THR A 42 9.31 -1.01 -22.16
CA THR A 42 8.32 0.08 -22.32
C THR A 42 8.94 1.43 -22.63
N GLY A 43 10.24 1.62 -22.36
CA GLY A 43 10.92 2.91 -22.46
C GLY A 43 10.46 3.93 -21.41
N VAL A 44 9.75 3.51 -20.36
CA VAL A 44 9.22 4.36 -19.28
C VAL A 44 10.13 4.29 -18.06
N ASP A 45 10.41 5.43 -17.43
CA ASP A 45 11.11 5.50 -16.14
C ASP A 45 10.19 5.07 -14.99
N LEU A 46 10.65 4.10 -14.19
CA LEU A 46 9.93 3.60 -13.02
C LEU A 46 10.68 3.92 -11.71
N SER A 47 11.61 4.87 -11.74
CA SER A 47 12.47 5.22 -10.60
C SER A 47 11.67 5.63 -9.36
N THR A 48 10.54 6.32 -9.54
CA THR A 48 9.67 6.76 -8.44
C THR A 48 8.96 5.59 -7.77
N SER A 49 8.44 4.64 -8.57
CA SER A 49 7.79 3.43 -8.05
C SER A 49 8.82 2.48 -7.44
N GLY A 50 10.05 2.47 -7.95
CA GLY A 50 11.16 1.69 -7.41
C GLY A 50 11.77 2.25 -6.11
N ALA A 51 11.49 3.51 -5.77
CA ALA A 51 11.94 4.16 -4.54
C ALA A 51 10.92 3.96 -3.40
N TYR A 52 10.69 2.72 -3.00
CA TYR A 52 9.85 2.36 -1.85
C TYR A 52 10.68 2.25 -0.55
N SER A 53 10.00 2.30 0.60
CA SER A 53 10.63 2.46 1.93
C SER A 53 10.47 1.25 2.85
N PHE A 54 10.28 0.07 2.29
CA PHE A 54 10.09 -1.19 3.02
C PHE A 54 10.83 -2.32 2.30
N ASP A 55 11.09 -3.42 2.98
CA ASP A 55 11.73 -4.61 2.38
C ASP A 55 10.77 -5.31 1.42
N ALA A 56 11.18 -5.55 0.18
CA ALA A 56 10.39 -6.27 -0.81
C ALA A 56 9.88 -7.64 -0.31
N ALA A 57 10.65 -8.34 0.53
CA ALA A 57 10.23 -9.60 1.13
C ALA A 57 9.00 -9.44 2.04
N ALA A 58 8.79 -8.27 2.65
CA ALA A 58 7.62 -8.00 3.49
C ALA A 58 6.30 -7.94 2.70
N ALA A 59 6.37 -7.80 1.36
CA ALA A 59 5.20 -7.73 0.48
C ALA A 59 4.84 -9.07 -0.18
N GLU A 60 5.56 -10.16 0.11
CA GLU A 60 5.34 -11.48 -0.50
C GLU A 60 3.88 -11.96 -0.39
N ALA A 61 3.24 -11.74 0.76
CA ALA A 61 1.85 -12.13 0.99
C ALA A 61 0.82 -11.13 0.40
N ASN A 62 1.28 -10.04 -0.21
CA ASN A 62 0.44 -8.91 -0.63
C ASN A 62 0.42 -8.67 -2.14
N VAL A 63 1.49 -9.03 -2.85
CA VAL A 63 1.60 -8.80 -4.30
C VAL A 63 2.55 -9.80 -4.96
N GLU A 64 2.15 -10.36 -6.10
CA GLU A 64 3.01 -11.16 -6.97
C GLU A 64 3.73 -10.26 -8.01
N ASN A 65 4.89 -10.71 -8.51
CA ASN A 65 5.67 -9.97 -9.52
C ASN A 65 5.93 -8.51 -9.14
N MET A 66 6.32 -8.25 -7.89
CA MET A 66 6.59 -6.90 -7.41
C MET A 66 7.63 -6.19 -8.30
N VAL A 67 7.36 -4.92 -8.63
CA VAL A 67 8.27 -4.02 -9.37
C VAL A 67 8.62 -2.76 -8.56
N GLY A 68 7.90 -2.54 -7.45
CA GLY A 68 7.97 -1.36 -6.61
C GLY A 68 6.66 -1.14 -5.85
N ALA A 69 6.43 0.09 -5.41
CA ALA A 69 5.19 0.48 -4.73
C ALA A 69 4.71 1.87 -5.16
N THR A 70 3.39 2.09 -5.07
CA THR A 70 2.79 3.41 -5.29
C THR A 70 2.73 4.18 -3.99
N GLN A 71 3.11 5.46 -4.03
CA GLN A 71 2.98 6.38 -2.90
C GLN A 71 1.63 7.10 -2.98
N ILE A 72 0.87 7.10 -1.87
CA ILE A 72 -0.40 7.84 -1.77
C ILE A 72 -0.23 8.97 -0.75
N PRO A 73 -0.61 10.22 -1.09
CA PRO A 73 -0.55 11.32 -0.13
C PRO A 73 -1.33 10.99 1.14
N LEU A 74 -0.69 11.23 2.29
CA LEU A 74 -1.25 10.94 3.61
C LEU A 74 -1.47 12.26 4.37
N GLY A 75 -2.73 12.53 4.70
CA GLY A 75 -3.13 13.66 5.54
C GLY A 75 -3.57 13.22 6.93
N VAL A 76 -3.80 14.20 7.81
CA VAL A 76 -4.35 13.99 9.14
C VAL A 76 -5.56 14.91 9.34
N ALA A 77 -6.63 14.37 9.94
CA ALA A 77 -7.81 15.14 10.33
C ALA A 77 -8.09 14.92 11.83
N GLY A 78 -8.40 15.98 12.56
CA GLY A 78 -8.72 15.93 13.98
C GLY A 78 -8.22 17.15 14.77
N PRO A 79 -8.31 17.10 16.11
CA PRO A 79 -8.78 15.94 16.87
C PRO A 79 -10.30 15.71 16.75
N VAL A 80 -10.74 14.51 17.17
CA VAL A 80 -12.14 14.23 17.48
C VAL A 80 -12.23 13.43 18.77
N THR A 81 -13.07 13.88 19.70
CA THR A 81 -13.41 13.13 20.91
C THR A 81 -14.46 12.07 20.59
N VAL A 82 -14.16 10.82 20.93
CA VAL A 82 -15.05 9.66 20.77
C VAL A 82 -15.33 9.03 22.13
N HIS A 83 -16.61 8.93 22.49
CA HIS A 83 -17.12 8.23 23.66
C HIS A 83 -17.64 6.85 23.25
N GLY A 84 -16.74 5.96 22.84
CA GLY A 84 -17.06 4.68 22.22
C GLY A 84 -16.95 3.47 23.16
N GLY A 85 -17.57 2.35 22.77
CA GLY A 85 -17.42 1.09 23.51
C GLY A 85 -16.09 0.38 23.27
N ALA A 86 -15.48 0.60 22.10
CA ALA A 86 -14.19 0.02 21.69
C ALA A 86 -13.05 1.04 21.60
N ALA A 87 -13.37 2.34 21.66
CA ALA A 87 -12.42 3.44 21.63
C ALA A 87 -13.01 4.59 22.45
N ASP A 88 -12.28 5.10 23.43
CA ASP A 88 -12.69 6.20 24.30
C ASP A 88 -11.53 7.18 24.43
N GLY A 89 -11.71 8.41 23.96
CA GLY A 89 -10.68 9.45 23.99
C GLY A 89 -10.64 10.36 22.75
N GLU A 90 -9.56 11.12 22.65
CA GLU A 90 -9.28 12.04 21.55
C GLU A 90 -8.42 11.35 20.47
N PHE A 91 -8.82 11.47 19.21
CA PHE A 91 -8.15 10.79 18.10
C PHE A 91 -7.84 11.75 16.94
N TYR A 92 -6.69 11.49 16.30
CA TYR A 92 -6.34 12.02 14.99
C TYR A 92 -6.46 10.91 13.96
N LEU A 93 -7.16 11.19 12.86
CA LEU A 93 -7.46 10.23 11.81
C LEU A 93 -6.45 10.37 10.66
N PRO A 94 -5.59 9.37 10.40
CA PRO A 94 -4.78 9.33 9.19
C PRO A 94 -5.66 9.02 7.98
N LEU A 95 -5.54 9.81 6.90
CA LEU A 95 -6.34 9.66 5.68
C LEU A 95 -5.42 9.66 4.45
N ALA A 96 -5.30 8.51 3.78
CA ALA A 96 -4.57 8.39 2.52
C ALA A 96 -5.51 8.67 1.34
N THR A 97 -5.26 9.72 0.56
CA THR A 97 -6.13 10.11 -0.56
C THR A 97 -5.41 10.99 -1.59
N THR A 98 -5.85 10.92 -2.84
CA THR A 98 -5.49 11.88 -3.91
C THR A 98 -6.62 12.89 -4.18
N GLU A 99 -7.79 12.74 -3.53
CA GLU A 99 -8.94 13.62 -3.72
C GLU A 99 -8.74 14.96 -2.98
N GLY A 100 -8.79 16.05 -3.74
CA GLY A 100 -8.71 17.40 -3.20
C GLY A 100 -9.86 17.70 -2.24
N ALA A 101 -9.59 18.52 -1.23
CA ALA A 101 -10.54 18.96 -0.20
C ALA A 101 -11.13 17.88 0.73
N LEU A 102 -10.98 16.57 0.46
CA LEU A 102 -11.51 15.49 1.31
C LEU A 102 -11.03 15.62 2.76
N VAL A 103 -9.71 15.62 2.99
CA VAL A 103 -9.12 15.72 4.33
C VAL A 103 -9.57 16.98 5.05
N ALA A 104 -9.57 18.12 4.36
CA ALA A 104 -10.01 19.40 4.93
C ALA A 104 -11.51 19.39 5.29
N SER A 105 -12.33 18.75 4.47
CA SER A 105 -13.78 18.63 4.73
C SER A 105 -14.05 17.75 5.94
N VAL A 106 -13.39 16.58 6.03
CA VAL A 106 -13.48 15.71 7.22
C VAL A 106 -13.02 16.49 8.45
N ASN A 107 -11.88 17.17 8.40
CA ASN A 107 -11.34 17.94 9.52
C ASN A 107 -12.34 18.99 10.05
N ARG A 108 -13.00 19.75 9.16
CA ARG A 108 -14.05 20.71 9.58
C ARG A 108 -15.23 20.04 10.26
N GLY A 109 -15.66 18.88 9.74
CA GLY A 109 -16.73 18.10 10.36
C GLY A 109 -16.35 17.58 11.75
N LEU A 110 -15.11 17.11 11.92
CA LEU A 110 -14.59 16.68 13.22
C LEU A 110 -14.54 17.83 14.23
N SER A 111 -14.07 19.02 13.82
CA SER A 111 -14.11 20.20 14.71
C SER A 111 -15.54 20.53 15.16
N ALA A 112 -16.52 20.50 14.25
CA ALA A 112 -17.91 20.77 14.61
C ALA A 112 -18.50 19.70 15.57
N ILE A 113 -18.11 18.43 15.40
CA ILE A 113 -18.49 17.34 16.31
C ILE A 113 -17.85 17.55 17.68
N ASP A 114 -16.57 17.88 17.72
CA ASP A 114 -15.80 18.06 18.96
C ASP A 114 -16.29 19.27 19.75
N ASP A 115 -16.54 20.39 19.08
CA ASP A 115 -17.18 21.59 19.64
C ASP A 115 -18.58 21.29 20.22
N SER A 116 -19.23 20.22 19.75
CA SER A 116 -20.53 19.74 20.23
C SER A 116 -20.44 18.71 21.37
N GLY A 117 -19.24 18.44 21.90
CA GLY A 117 -19.00 17.50 23.00
C GLY A 117 -18.52 16.11 22.57
N GLY A 118 -18.16 15.94 21.30
CA GLY A 118 -17.67 14.68 20.74
C GLY A 118 -18.78 13.75 20.25
N ALA A 119 -18.39 12.56 19.78
CA ALA A 119 -19.29 11.55 19.20
C ALA A 119 -19.41 10.30 20.06
N THR A 120 -20.61 9.72 20.16
CA THR A 120 -20.82 8.38 20.74
C THR A 120 -20.87 7.32 19.64
N ALA A 121 -20.06 6.27 19.75
CA ALA A 121 -20.01 5.16 18.78
C ALA A 121 -20.13 3.79 19.47
N ARG A 122 -20.85 2.84 18.88
CA ARG A 122 -21.01 1.47 19.39
C ARG A 122 -20.95 0.45 18.25
N VAL A 123 -20.30 -0.68 18.48
CA VAL A 123 -20.35 -1.85 17.59
C VAL A 123 -21.57 -2.66 17.96
N THR A 124 -22.51 -2.83 17.03
CA THR A 124 -23.77 -3.55 17.27
C THR A 124 -23.75 -5.00 16.81
N ASP A 125 -22.89 -5.33 15.87
CA ASP A 125 -22.65 -6.69 15.36
C ASP A 125 -21.23 -6.79 14.80
N SER A 126 -20.64 -7.99 14.84
CA SER A 126 -19.28 -8.25 14.35
C SER A 126 -19.14 -9.71 13.93
N GLY A 127 -19.08 -9.95 12.62
CA GLY A 127 -18.83 -11.28 12.08
C GLY A 127 -18.43 -11.23 10.60
N MET A 128 -17.54 -12.13 10.19
CA MET A 128 -17.20 -12.35 8.78
C MET A 128 -17.96 -13.56 8.27
N THR A 129 -18.60 -13.44 7.11
CA THR A 129 -19.38 -14.53 6.51
C THR A 129 -18.71 -15.06 5.25
N ARG A 130 -18.75 -16.38 5.06
CA ARG A 130 -18.41 -17.05 3.79
C ARG A 130 -19.42 -18.17 3.57
N ALA A 131 -20.00 -18.26 2.39
CA ALA A 131 -20.98 -19.29 2.04
C ALA A 131 -20.52 -20.03 0.77
N PRO A 132 -19.72 -21.10 0.89
CA PRO A 132 -19.30 -21.91 -0.26
C PRO A 132 -20.46 -22.73 -0.82
N VAL A 133 -20.40 -23.04 -2.12
CA VAL A 133 -21.24 -24.04 -2.79
C VAL A 133 -20.35 -25.17 -3.29
N PHE A 134 -20.79 -26.41 -3.09
CA PHE A 134 -20.09 -27.63 -3.49
C PHE A 134 -20.93 -28.42 -4.50
#